data_AF-A0A183GL70-F1
#
_entry.id   AF-A0A183GL70-F1
#
_cell.length_a   1.000
_cell.length_b   1.000
_cell.length_c   1.000
_cell.angle_alpha   90.00
_cell.angle_beta   90.00
_cell.angle_gamma   90.00
#
_symmetry.space_group_name_H-M   'P 1'
#
loop_
_entity.id
_entity.type
_entity.pdbx_description
1 polymer ?
#
loop_
_entity_poly.entity_id
_entity_poly.type
_entity_poly.pdbx_seq_one_letter_code
_entity_poly.pdbx_strand_id
1 'polypeptide(L)'
;MYIGSNLDIQMQFQIDRVQRLVWSLALCVIAALALFYTYHVLDEFFDYQTVTHLTVRQNASLLLPSVHVCPKNPDSLNYDVLFSDIEATLGQLAFESKKDILLYFIASCGFINTNVNLWTTERTSSVGHLVDRWMGRRSMVEMFQFVFDENGLECDDILADCVTMNCCERFRPHYVMLRGRCMRLDHQYQNGSGEPSAVRLNFKKPGGLLIDGAEQRQLVVYLGDEWPEVGIFPRVYITENDFAEAMLRLRKVKMMSRGGMCSTNPHERVQS
;
A
#
# COMPACT_ATOMS: atom_id res chain seq x y z
N MET A 1 -17.57 -89.36 54.16
CA MET A 1 -18.68 -88.47 53.78
C MET A 1 -18.06 -87.13 53.42
N TYR A 2 -17.79 -86.91 52.13
CA TYR A 2 -17.17 -85.70 51.59
C TYR A 2 -18.30 -84.73 51.20
N ILE A 3 -18.56 -83.72 52.03
CA ILE A 3 -19.47 -82.61 51.70
C ILE A 3 -18.84 -81.35 52.30
N GLY A 4 -17.90 -80.73 51.59
CA GLY A 4 -17.22 -79.53 52.10
C GLY A 4 -16.35 -78.80 51.08
N SER A 5 -15.81 -79.50 50.08
CA SER A 5 -14.91 -78.91 49.08
C SER A 5 -15.60 -78.25 47.88
N ASN A 6 -16.92 -78.36 47.74
CA ASN A 6 -17.66 -77.79 46.60
C ASN A 6 -18.18 -76.36 46.84
N LEU A 7 -18.34 -75.91 48.10
CA LEU A 7 -18.85 -74.56 48.39
C LEU A 7 -17.75 -73.49 48.28
N ASP A 8 -16.53 -73.75 48.76
CA ASP A 8 -15.43 -72.77 48.69
C ASP A 8 -14.97 -72.49 47.25
N ILE A 9 -14.96 -73.51 46.39
CA ILE A 9 -14.63 -73.34 44.96
C ILE A 9 -15.74 -72.56 44.23
N GLN A 10 -17.01 -72.77 44.58
CA GLN A 10 -18.11 -71.96 44.04
C GLN A 10 -18.04 -70.51 44.51
N MET A 11 -17.62 -70.25 45.76
CA MET A 11 -17.55 -68.91 46.32
C MET A 11 -16.37 -68.10 45.75
N GLN A 12 -15.20 -68.72 45.56
CA GLN A 12 -14.04 -68.09 44.88
C GLN A 12 -14.32 -67.83 43.39
N PHE A 13 -15.01 -68.74 42.69
CA PHE A 13 -15.38 -68.52 41.27
C PHE A 13 -16.40 -67.39 41.09
N GLN A 14 -17.26 -67.15 42.09
CA GLN A 14 -18.23 -66.05 42.10
C GLN A 14 -17.54 -64.69 42.35
N ILE A 15 -16.57 -64.61 43.27
CA ILE A 15 -15.79 -63.40 43.54
C ILE A 15 -14.99 -62.98 42.28
N ASP A 16 -14.37 -63.93 41.59
CA ASP A 16 -13.65 -63.69 40.33
C ASP A 16 -14.57 -63.19 39.20
N ARG A 17 -15.81 -63.69 39.11
CA ARG A 17 -16.79 -63.23 38.11
C ARG A 17 -17.30 -61.82 38.38
N VAL A 18 -17.61 -61.51 39.65
CA VAL A 18 -18.07 -60.17 40.05
C VAL A 18 -16.94 -59.15 39.84
N GLN A 19 -15.71 -59.49 40.21
CA GLN A 19 -14.55 -58.65 39.96
C GLN A 19 -14.34 -58.41 38.45
N ARG A 20 -14.38 -59.45 37.61
CA ARG A 20 -14.28 -59.30 36.14
C ARG A 20 -15.40 -58.45 35.55
N LEU A 21 -16.62 -58.54 36.06
CA LEU A 21 -17.76 -57.71 35.61
C LEU A 21 -17.58 -56.24 36.00
N VAL A 22 -17.14 -55.97 37.23
CA VAL A 22 -16.86 -54.60 37.71
C VAL A 22 -15.72 -53.98 36.90
N TRP A 23 -14.63 -54.72 36.66
CA TRP A 23 -13.53 -54.23 35.83
C TRP A 23 -13.94 -54.05 34.36
N SER A 24 -14.76 -54.93 33.81
CA SER A 24 -15.30 -54.79 32.45
C SER A 24 -16.17 -53.53 32.32
N LEU A 25 -17.07 -53.28 33.29
CA LEU A 25 -17.90 -52.08 33.30
C LEU A 25 -17.06 -50.81 33.48
N ALA A 26 -16.07 -50.83 34.37
CA ALA A 26 -15.13 -49.73 34.54
C ALA A 26 -14.35 -49.43 33.24
N LEU A 27 -13.86 -50.47 32.55
CA LEU A 27 -13.17 -50.33 31.27
C LEU A 27 -14.11 -49.79 30.18
N CYS A 28 -15.36 -50.25 30.12
CA CYS A 28 -16.35 -49.72 29.18
C CYS A 28 -16.66 -48.24 29.43
N VAL A 29 -16.79 -47.81 30.69
CA VAL A 29 -17.00 -46.39 31.04
C VAL A 29 -15.79 -45.54 30.65
N ILE A 30 -14.57 -46.01 30.93
CA ILE A 30 -13.34 -45.31 30.54
C ILE A 30 -13.22 -45.21 29.01
N ALA A 31 -13.52 -46.30 28.30
CA ALA A 31 -13.50 -46.32 26.83
C ALA A 31 -14.54 -45.35 26.23
N ALA A 32 -15.76 -45.31 26.79
CA ALA A 32 -16.80 -44.38 26.34
C ALA A 32 -16.39 -42.92 26.58
N LEU A 33 -15.83 -42.60 27.74
CA LEU A 33 -15.30 -41.25 28.03
C LEU A 33 -14.15 -40.88 27.10
N ALA A 34 -13.22 -41.80 26.85
CA ALA A 34 -12.11 -41.58 25.94
C ALA A 34 -12.60 -41.29 24.50
N LEU A 35 -13.59 -42.04 24.01
CA LEU A 35 -14.22 -41.79 22.71
C LEU A 35 -14.92 -40.43 22.66
N PHE A 36 -15.65 -40.06 23.72
CA PHE A 36 -16.34 -38.78 23.81
C PHE A 36 -15.37 -37.59 23.74
N TYR A 37 -14.28 -37.61 24.53
CA TYR A 37 -13.27 -36.55 24.47
C TYR A 37 -12.53 -36.53 23.14
N THR A 38 -12.22 -37.70 22.57
CA THR A 38 -11.55 -37.77 21.27
C THR A 38 -12.42 -37.18 20.17
N TYR A 39 -13.73 -37.45 20.19
CA TYR A 39 -14.69 -36.84 19.27
C TYR A 39 -14.67 -35.31 19.37
N HIS A 40 -14.77 -34.76 20.58
CA HIS A 40 -14.74 -33.31 20.79
C HIS A 40 -13.42 -32.65 20.36
N VAL A 41 -12.28 -33.26 20.67
CA VAL A 41 -10.97 -32.73 20.25
C VAL A 41 -10.81 -32.77 18.74
N LEU A 42 -11.31 -33.81 18.08
CA LEU A 42 -11.29 -33.89 16.62
C LEU A 42 -12.22 -32.84 15.99
N ASP A 43 -13.41 -32.64 16.54
CA ASP A 43 -14.37 -31.63 16.10
C ASP A 43 -13.76 -30.22 16.19
N GLU A 44 -13.18 -29.86 17.35
CA GLU A 44 -12.48 -28.58 17.55
C GLU A 44 -11.25 -28.42 16.63
N PHE A 45 -10.53 -29.51 16.35
CA PHE A 45 -9.42 -29.51 15.40
C PHE A 45 -9.91 -29.20 13.97
N PHE A 46 -11.05 -29.75 13.57
CA PHE A 46 -11.67 -29.47 12.27
C PHE A 46 -12.37 -28.12 12.19
N ASP A 47 -12.69 -27.48 13.31
CA ASP A 47 -13.20 -26.12 13.36
C ASP A 47 -12.15 -25.05 13.02
N TYR A 48 -10.86 -25.44 12.89
CA TYR A 48 -9.74 -24.55 12.54
C TYR A 48 -9.69 -23.27 13.40
N GLN A 49 -9.91 -23.41 14.71
CA GLN A 49 -9.82 -22.27 15.62
C GLN A 49 -8.39 -21.68 15.58
N THR A 50 -8.30 -20.35 15.49
CA THR A 50 -7.01 -19.65 15.45
C THR A 50 -6.93 -18.65 16.59
N VAL A 51 -5.74 -18.51 17.17
CA VAL A 51 -5.44 -17.51 18.20
C VAL A 51 -4.46 -16.50 17.63
N THR A 52 -4.73 -15.22 17.86
CA THR A 52 -3.82 -14.15 17.43
C THR A 52 -2.73 -13.95 18.47
N HIS A 53 -1.48 -14.17 18.08
CA HIS A 53 -0.33 -13.87 18.93
C HIS A 53 0.19 -12.46 18.64
N LEU A 54 0.02 -11.55 19.60
CA LEU A 54 0.49 -10.17 19.52
C LEU A 54 1.81 -10.02 20.27
N THR A 55 2.84 -9.54 19.59
CA THR A 55 4.13 -9.20 20.21
C THR A 55 4.52 -7.78 19.85
N VAL A 56 4.95 -7.03 20.86
CA VAL A 56 5.52 -5.69 20.68
C VAL A 56 7.03 -5.82 20.86
N ARG A 57 7.79 -5.43 19.83
CA ARG A 57 9.25 -5.41 19.86
C ARG A 57 9.74 -3.98 19.71
N GLN A 58 10.67 -3.58 20.57
CA GLN A 58 11.38 -2.32 20.44
C GLN A 58 12.73 -2.60 19.79
N ASN A 59 12.94 -2.06 18.59
CA ASN A 59 14.21 -2.19 17.87
C ASN A 59 14.94 -0.84 17.90
N ALA A 60 16.28 -0.90 17.95
CA ALA A 60 17.13 0.29 17.91
C ALA A 60 17.11 1.00 16.54
N SER A 61 16.81 0.26 15.47
CA SER A 61 16.69 0.77 14.11
C SER A 61 15.43 0.21 13.46
N LEU A 62 14.68 1.09 12.79
CA LEU A 62 13.48 0.74 12.04
C LEU A 62 13.54 1.36 10.66
N LEU A 63 13.16 0.60 9.64
CA LEU A 63 12.99 1.13 8.30
C LEU A 63 11.78 2.08 8.29
N LEU A 64 11.96 3.26 7.73
CA LEU A 64 10.88 4.19 7.47
C LEU A 64 9.96 3.64 6.38
N PRO A 65 8.65 3.92 6.45
CA PRO A 65 7.76 3.60 5.35
C PRO A 65 8.18 4.36 4.09
N SER A 66 7.74 3.88 2.95
CA SER A 66 7.91 4.59 1.69
C SER A 66 7.12 5.90 1.76
N VAL A 67 7.81 7.02 1.66
CA VAL A 67 7.19 8.36 1.67
C VAL A 67 7.19 8.87 0.25
N HIS A 68 6.01 9.16 -0.30
CA HIS A 68 5.87 9.77 -1.62
C HIS A 68 5.30 11.17 -1.47
N VAL A 69 6.01 12.16 -2.02
CA VAL A 69 5.63 13.56 -1.98
C VAL A 69 5.24 13.99 -3.39
N CYS A 70 3.99 14.40 -3.55
CA CYS A 70 3.43 14.82 -4.82
C CYS A 70 2.92 16.26 -4.75
N PRO A 71 3.03 17.05 -5.82
CA PRO A 71 2.16 18.21 -6.00
C PRO A 71 0.69 17.76 -6.05
N LYS A 72 -0.23 18.64 -5.66
CA LYS A 72 -1.67 18.33 -5.75
C LYS A 72 -2.11 18.16 -7.20
N ASN A 73 -1.56 18.98 -8.09
CA ASN A 73 -1.87 19.00 -9.51
C ASN A 73 -0.68 18.46 -10.33
N PRO A 74 -0.94 17.71 -11.41
CA PRO A 74 0.10 17.07 -12.23
C PRO A 74 0.80 18.02 -13.21
N ASP A 75 0.72 19.34 -13.00
CA ASP A 75 1.16 20.36 -13.95
C ASP A 75 2.51 21.02 -13.59
N SER A 76 3.27 20.48 -12.65
CA SER A 76 4.65 20.93 -12.41
C SER A 76 5.57 20.47 -13.55
N LEU A 77 5.66 21.30 -14.59
CA LEU A 77 6.35 21.03 -15.85
C LEU A 77 7.20 22.24 -16.28
N ASN A 78 8.22 21.99 -17.11
CA ASN A 78 9.00 23.02 -17.78
C ASN A 78 8.26 23.57 -19.01
N TYR A 79 7.46 24.60 -18.79
CA TYR A 79 6.61 25.19 -19.82
C TYR A 79 7.38 25.86 -20.96
N ASP A 80 8.59 26.37 -20.72
CA ASP A 80 9.37 27.07 -21.74
C ASP A 80 9.72 26.10 -22.89
N VAL A 81 10.19 24.90 -22.54
CA VAL A 81 10.53 23.85 -23.50
C VAL A 81 9.26 23.32 -24.18
N LEU A 82 8.22 23.02 -23.40
CA LEU A 82 6.98 22.44 -23.92
C LEU A 82 6.23 23.39 -24.86
N PHE A 83 6.13 24.68 -24.51
CA PHE A 83 5.49 25.66 -25.37
C PHE A 83 6.31 25.94 -26.63
N SER A 84 7.64 25.94 -26.55
CA SER A 84 8.49 26.05 -27.73
C SER A 84 8.32 24.86 -28.68
N ASP A 85 8.17 23.63 -28.17
CA ASP A 85 7.94 22.42 -28.99
C ASP A 85 6.56 22.45 -29.66
N ILE A 86 5.52 22.90 -28.94
CA ILE A 86 4.18 23.11 -29.47
C ILE A 86 4.21 24.13 -30.61
N GLU A 87 4.86 25.28 -30.40
CA GLU A 87 4.94 26.34 -31.41
C GLU A 87 5.75 25.94 -32.64
N ALA A 88 6.81 25.15 -32.46
CA ALA A 88 7.60 24.61 -33.56
C ALA A 88 6.76 23.67 -34.46
N THR A 89 5.79 22.96 -33.90
CA THR A 89 4.98 21.96 -34.62
C THR A 89 3.68 22.53 -35.18
N LEU A 90 2.99 23.38 -34.41
CA LEU A 90 1.67 23.90 -34.74
C LEU A 90 1.68 25.36 -35.22
N GLY A 91 2.83 26.03 -35.14
CA GLY A 91 2.96 27.46 -35.37
C GLY A 91 2.64 28.28 -34.12
N GLN A 92 2.69 29.60 -34.25
CA GLN A 92 2.45 30.51 -33.13
C GLN A 92 0.99 30.43 -32.66
N LEU A 93 0.80 30.02 -31.41
CA LEU A 93 -0.52 29.85 -30.78
C LEU A 93 -0.67 30.79 -29.58
N ALA A 94 -1.91 31.18 -29.28
CA ALA A 94 -2.23 31.89 -28.06
C ALA A 94 -1.93 31.00 -26.82
N PHE A 95 -1.63 31.64 -25.69
CA PHE A 95 -1.35 30.94 -24.43
C PHE A 95 -2.45 29.95 -24.04
N GLU A 96 -3.72 30.34 -24.14
CA GLU A 96 -4.86 29.48 -23.82
C GLU A 96 -4.90 28.21 -24.67
N SER A 97 -4.55 28.28 -25.96
CA SER A 97 -4.49 27.10 -26.83
C SER A 97 -3.36 26.16 -26.43
N LYS A 98 -2.18 26.69 -26.08
CA LYS A 98 -1.04 25.89 -25.60
C LYS A 98 -1.35 25.23 -24.26
N LYS A 99 -2.00 25.96 -23.36
CA LYS A 99 -2.50 25.47 -22.08
C LYS A 99 -3.51 24.33 -22.27
N ASP A 100 -4.47 24.49 -23.16
CA ASP A 100 -5.47 23.46 -23.45
C ASP A 100 -4.85 22.18 -24.00
N ILE A 101 -3.88 22.30 -24.92
CA ILE A 101 -3.13 21.16 -25.48
C ILE A 101 -2.45 20.36 -24.35
N LEU A 102 -1.72 21.04 -23.45
CA LEU A 102 -1.06 20.37 -22.33
C LEU A 102 -2.05 19.77 -21.33
N LEU A 103 -3.09 20.51 -20.93
CA LEU A 103 -4.11 19.99 -20.00
C LEU A 103 -4.81 18.75 -20.55
N TYR A 104 -5.16 18.77 -21.83
CA TYR A 104 -5.77 17.62 -22.51
C TYR A 104 -4.81 16.43 -22.48
N PHE A 105 -3.54 16.63 -22.87
CA PHE A 105 -2.54 15.56 -22.85
C PHE A 105 -2.34 14.96 -21.46
N ILE A 106 -2.19 15.80 -20.43
CA ILE A 106 -2.07 15.37 -19.02
C ILE A 106 -3.30 14.54 -18.60
N ALA A 107 -4.51 14.97 -18.97
CA ALA A 107 -5.73 14.24 -18.67
C ALA A 107 -5.80 12.89 -19.43
N SER A 108 -5.35 12.85 -20.69
CA SER A 108 -5.26 11.62 -21.49
C SER A 108 -4.30 10.59 -20.90
N CYS A 109 -3.30 11.01 -20.12
CA CYS A 109 -2.41 10.12 -19.36
C CYS A 109 -3.06 9.56 -18.08
N GLY A 110 -4.31 9.92 -17.76
CA GLY A 110 -5.05 9.42 -16.60
C GLY A 110 -4.77 10.19 -15.30
N PHE A 111 -4.19 11.39 -15.38
CA PHE A 111 -3.97 12.24 -14.21
C PHE A 111 -5.20 13.09 -13.88
N ILE A 112 -5.51 13.23 -12.59
CA ILE A 112 -6.69 13.94 -12.09
C ILE A 112 -6.40 15.43 -11.84
N ASN A 113 -7.45 16.18 -11.48
CA ASN A 113 -7.42 17.62 -11.19
C ASN A 113 -7.12 18.54 -12.39
N THR A 114 -7.22 18.03 -13.63
CA THR A 114 -7.08 18.83 -14.86
C THR A 114 -8.36 19.57 -15.27
N ASN A 115 -9.51 19.20 -14.70
CA ASN A 115 -10.85 19.72 -15.03
C ASN A 115 -11.25 19.58 -16.52
N VAL A 116 -10.53 18.78 -17.30
CA VAL A 116 -10.85 18.50 -18.72
C VAL A 116 -12.19 17.78 -18.86
N ASN A 117 -12.61 17.02 -17.84
CA ASN A 117 -13.92 16.40 -17.77
C ASN A 117 -15.10 17.40 -17.75
N LEU A 118 -14.85 18.68 -17.49
CA LEU A 118 -15.86 19.75 -17.52
C LEU A 118 -15.95 20.45 -18.89
N TRP A 119 -15.09 20.08 -19.85
CA TRP A 119 -15.06 20.71 -21.18
C TRP A 119 -16.21 20.23 -22.06
N THR A 120 -16.62 21.07 -23.02
CA THR A 120 -17.62 20.69 -24.02
C THR A 120 -17.03 19.66 -25.00
N THR A 121 -17.89 18.83 -25.60
CA THR A 121 -17.48 17.82 -26.58
C THR A 121 -16.74 18.44 -27.76
N GLU A 122 -17.17 19.63 -28.22
CA GLU A 122 -16.54 20.36 -29.32
C GLU A 122 -15.14 20.84 -28.95
N ARG A 123 -14.94 21.34 -27.72
CA ARG A 123 -13.61 21.76 -27.22
C ARG A 123 -12.69 20.56 -27.10
N THR A 124 -13.16 19.48 -26.48
CA THR A 124 -12.42 18.22 -26.32
C THR A 124 -11.99 17.63 -27.67
N SER A 125 -12.89 17.62 -28.66
CA SER A 125 -12.59 17.13 -30.00
C SER A 125 -11.58 18.02 -30.74
N SER A 126 -11.77 19.34 -30.70
CA SER A 126 -10.88 20.28 -31.36
C SER A 126 -9.46 20.29 -30.77
N VAL A 127 -9.34 20.26 -29.44
CA VAL A 127 -8.04 20.17 -28.76
C VAL A 127 -7.40 18.80 -28.97
N GLY A 128 -8.18 17.71 -29.00
CA GLY A 128 -7.68 16.37 -29.33
C GLY A 128 -6.96 16.33 -30.67
N HIS A 129 -7.54 16.93 -31.72
CA HIS A 129 -6.87 17.04 -33.02
C HIS A 129 -5.57 17.86 -33.00
N LEU A 130 -5.49 18.89 -32.14
CA LEU A 130 -4.26 19.67 -31.97
C LEU A 130 -3.18 18.84 -31.27
N VAL A 131 -3.55 18.06 -30.25
CA VAL A 131 -2.66 17.14 -29.55
C VAL A 131 -2.13 16.08 -30.51
N ASP A 132 -3.00 15.41 -31.28
CA ASP A 132 -2.58 14.42 -32.28
C ASP A 132 -1.54 14.98 -33.26
N ARG A 133 -1.77 16.23 -33.71
CA ARG A 133 -0.84 16.92 -34.61
C ARG A 133 0.45 17.33 -33.93
N TRP A 134 0.41 17.77 -32.67
CA TRP A 134 1.58 18.10 -31.88
C TRP A 134 2.44 16.86 -31.60
N MET A 135 1.83 15.73 -31.25
CA MET A 135 2.53 14.46 -31.10
C MET A 135 3.20 14.04 -32.41
N GLY A 136 2.50 14.22 -33.54
CA GLY A 136 3.04 13.98 -34.87
C GLY A 136 3.38 12.51 -35.09
N ARG A 137 4.67 12.19 -35.15
CA ARG A 137 5.16 10.80 -35.30
C ARG A 137 5.52 10.13 -33.97
N ARG A 138 5.52 10.89 -32.87
CA ARG A 138 5.85 10.38 -31.53
C ARG A 138 4.71 9.51 -31.02
N SER A 139 5.06 8.38 -30.45
CA SER A 139 4.14 7.51 -29.72
C SER A 139 3.70 8.16 -28.40
N MET A 140 2.61 7.64 -27.80
CA MET A 140 2.18 8.07 -26.47
C MET A 140 3.27 7.90 -25.41
N VAL A 141 4.10 6.86 -25.51
CA VAL A 141 5.19 6.60 -24.56
C VAL A 141 6.31 7.62 -24.69
N GLU A 142 6.73 7.91 -25.92
CA GLU A 142 7.76 8.94 -26.19
C GLU A 142 7.28 10.33 -25.73
N MET A 143 6.00 10.65 -25.97
CA MET A 143 5.43 11.90 -25.47
C MET A 143 5.32 11.94 -23.96
N PHE A 144 4.99 10.84 -23.32
CA PHE A 144 4.97 10.75 -21.87
C PHE A 144 6.36 11.00 -21.28
N GLN A 145 7.39 10.38 -21.84
CA GLN A 145 8.79 10.59 -21.43
C GLN A 145 9.23 12.04 -21.64
N PHE A 146 8.97 12.59 -22.83
CA PHE A 146 9.30 13.98 -23.14
C PHE A 146 8.62 14.97 -22.18
N VAL A 147 7.31 14.82 -21.93
CA VAL A 147 6.55 15.75 -21.09
C VAL A 147 6.90 15.58 -19.61
N PHE A 148 6.91 14.36 -19.09
CA PHE A 148 6.99 14.12 -17.65
C PHE A 148 8.38 13.70 -17.17
N ASP A 149 9.14 12.89 -17.91
CA ASP A 149 10.46 12.42 -17.46
C ASP A 149 11.56 13.45 -17.72
N GLU A 150 11.56 14.06 -18.90
CA GLU A 150 12.57 15.04 -19.32
C GLU A 150 12.23 16.47 -18.88
N ASN A 151 10.94 16.83 -18.91
CA ASN A 151 10.48 18.20 -18.66
C ASN A 151 9.46 18.30 -17.51
N GLY A 152 9.39 17.28 -16.65
CA GLY A 152 8.50 17.30 -15.49
C GLY A 152 9.19 17.65 -14.18
N LEU A 153 8.46 17.45 -13.08
CA LEU A 153 8.89 17.75 -11.71
C LEU A 153 10.25 17.12 -11.36
N GLU A 154 11.17 17.96 -10.89
CA GLU A 154 12.44 17.54 -10.31
C GLU A 154 12.40 17.58 -8.77
N CYS A 155 13.36 16.93 -8.13
CA CYS A 155 13.42 16.90 -6.66
C CYS A 155 13.61 18.29 -6.06
N ASP A 156 14.46 19.11 -6.70
CA ASP A 156 14.77 20.47 -6.25
C ASP A 156 13.59 21.44 -6.39
N ASP A 157 12.57 21.10 -7.18
CA ASP A 157 11.36 21.91 -7.34
C ASP A 157 10.42 21.80 -6.14
N ILE A 158 10.48 20.67 -5.40
CA ILE A 158 9.52 20.34 -4.34
C ILE A 158 10.16 20.23 -2.96
N LEU A 159 11.42 19.81 -2.86
CA LEU A 159 12.13 19.71 -1.58
C LEU A 159 13.08 20.91 -1.42
N ALA A 160 12.95 21.60 -0.28
CA ALA A 160 13.81 22.71 0.08
C ALA A 160 15.08 22.22 0.76
N ASP A 161 14.90 21.51 1.87
CA ASP A 161 15.97 20.96 2.67
C ASP A 161 15.45 19.78 3.52
N CYS A 162 16.38 18.89 3.89
CA CYS A 162 16.09 17.73 4.69
C CYS A 162 17.06 17.72 5.87
N VAL A 163 16.53 17.53 7.08
CA VAL A 163 17.35 17.32 8.26
C VAL A 163 17.68 15.84 8.35
N THR A 164 18.91 15.50 8.70
CA THR A 164 19.48 14.14 8.83
C THR A 164 19.88 13.42 7.53
N MET A 165 19.54 13.96 6.35
CA MET A 165 19.92 13.38 5.05
C MET A 165 19.91 14.42 3.92
N ASN A 166 20.56 14.11 2.78
CA ASN A 166 20.41 14.89 1.56
C ASN A 166 19.11 14.50 0.84
N CYS A 167 18.21 15.47 0.59
CA CYS A 167 16.92 15.23 -0.05
C CYS A 167 17.06 14.52 -1.39
N CYS A 168 17.76 15.11 -2.36
CA CYS A 168 17.73 14.66 -3.75
C CYS A 168 18.67 13.48 -4.05
N GLU A 169 19.48 13.08 -3.07
CA GLU A 169 20.17 11.78 -3.11
C GLU A 169 19.24 10.63 -2.69
N ARG A 170 18.28 10.91 -1.82
CA ARG A 170 17.38 9.92 -1.20
C ARG A 170 15.99 9.89 -1.80
N PHE A 171 15.54 10.98 -2.41
CA PHE A 171 14.27 11.05 -3.09
C PHE A 171 14.46 10.82 -4.59
N ARG A 172 13.77 9.81 -5.13
CA ARG A 172 13.80 9.43 -6.54
C ARG A 172 12.47 9.73 -7.21
N PRO A 173 12.47 10.13 -8.49
CA PRO A 173 11.23 10.27 -9.24
C PRO A 173 10.45 8.95 -9.30
N HIS A 174 9.15 9.03 -9.03
CA HIS A 174 8.26 7.88 -9.03
C HIS A 174 6.85 8.30 -9.45
N TYR A 175 6.19 7.49 -10.27
CA TYR A 175 4.83 7.76 -10.69
C TYR A 175 3.82 7.24 -9.68
N VAL A 176 2.94 8.12 -9.21
CA VAL A 176 1.81 7.76 -8.35
C VAL A 176 0.54 7.79 -9.19
N MET A 177 -0.26 6.73 -9.09
CA MET A 177 -1.50 6.59 -9.85
C MET A 177 -2.38 7.83 -9.64
N LEU A 178 -2.96 8.35 -10.73
CA LEU A 178 -3.80 9.55 -10.78
C LEU A 178 -3.06 10.88 -10.49
N ARG A 179 -1.88 10.89 -9.85
CA ARG A 179 -1.15 12.11 -9.49
C ARG A 179 -0.04 12.49 -10.46
N GLY A 180 0.57 11.52 -11.11
CA GLY A 180 1.71 11.74 -11.99
C GLY A 180 3.04 11.62 -11.28
N ARG A 181 4.02 12.42 -11.71
CA ARG A 181 5.40 12.32 -11.24
C ARG A 181 5.52 12.92 -9.84
N CYS A 182 6.05 12.14 -8.92
CA CYS A 182 6.24 12.48 -7.51
C CYS A 182 7.66 12.10 -7.08
N MET A 183 8.02 12.46 -5.85
CA MET A 183 9.30 12.10 -5.23
C MET A 183 9.09 11.04 -4.17
N ARG A 184 9.73 9.88 -4.36
CA ARG A 184 9.70 8.74 -3.42
C ARG A 184 10.98 8.69 -2.61
N LEU A 185 10.85 8.59 -1.29
CA LEU A 185 11.96 8.31 -0.39
C LEU A 185 12.44 6.86 -0.57
N ASP A 186 13.71 6.69 -0.90
CA ASP A 186 14.40 5.39 -0.91
C ASP A 186 14.53 4.82 0.52
N HIS A 187 14.90 3.54 0.62
CA HIS A 187 15.06 2.82 1.88
C HIS A 187 15.94 3.61 2.88
N GLN A 188 15.29 4.16 3.90
CA GLN A 188 15.92 4.96 4.94
C GLN A 188 15.59 4.37 6.31
N TYR A 189 16.62 4.18 7.12
CA TYR A 189 16.48 3.67 8.48
C TYR A 189 16.51 4.82 9.48
N GLN A 190 15.56 4.81 10.41
CA GLN A 190 15.58 5.68 11.58
C GLN A 190 16.28 4.95 12.73
N ASN A 191 17.35 5.56 13.24
CA ASN A 191 18.13 5.04 14.36
C ASN A 191 17.77 5.82 15.62
N GLY A 192 17.08 5.16 16.55
CA GLY A 192 16.56 5.78 17.78
C GLY A 192 15.11 6.23 17.68
N SER A 193 14.64 6.88 18.75
CA SER A 193 13.27 7.36 18.87
C SER A 193 13.23 8.83 19.30
N GLY A 194 12.14 9.51 18.95
CA GLY A 194 11.89 10.90 19.30
C GLY A 194 12.44 11.91 18.29
N GLU A 195 12.23 13.18 18.61
CA GLU A 195 12.46 14.33 17.75
C GLU A 195 13.88 14.45 17.18
N PRO A 196 14.97 14.17 17.93
CA PRO A 196 16.34 14.28 17.40
C PRO A 196 16.65 13.27 16.29
N SER A 197 15.90 12.16 16.26
CA SER A 197 16.02 11.11 15.25
C SER A 197 14.97 11.22 14.13
N ALA A 198 14.06 12.20 14.23
CA ALA A 198 12.98 12.35 13.29
C ALA A 198 13.48 12.94 11.97
N VAL A 199 12.99 12.38 10.87
CA VAL A 199 13.22 12.94 9.54
C VAL A 199 12.35 14.18 9.40
N ARG A 200 12.98 15.33 9.13
CA ARG A 200 12.28 16.58 8.84
C ARG A 200 12.50 16.93 7.38
N LEU A 201 11.39 17.17 6.68
CA LEU A 201 11.36 17.54 5.28
C LEU A 201 10.76 18.94 5.21
N ASN A 202 11.48 19.86 4.58
CA ASN A 202 10.99 21.18 4.27
C ASN A 202 10.66 21.23 2.77
N PHE A 203 9.50 21.77 2.44
CA PHE A 203 8.98 21.75 1.09
C PHE A 203 9.02 23.13 0.44
N LYS A 204 9.26 23.15 -0.87
CA LYS A 204 9.05 24.30 -1.75
C LYS A 204 7.64 24.26 -2.33
N LYS A 205 7.24 25.37 -2.93
CA LYS A 205 6.01 25.46 -3.73
C LYS A 205 6.35 25.15 -5.18
N PRO A 206 5.97 23.98 -5.72
CA PRO A 206 6.26 23.66 -7.10
C PRO A 206 5.40 24.51 -8.04
N GLY A 207 5.87 24.70 -9.27
CA GLY A 207 5.12 25.42 -10.30
C GLY A 207 3.81 24.71 -10.69
N GLY A 208 2.82 25.49 -11.12
CA GLY A 208 1.48 24.96 -11.47
C GLY A 208 0.67 25.85 -12.41
N LEU A 209 1.32 26.39 -13.45
CA LEU A 209 0.83 27.46 -14.33
C LEU A 209 -0.53 27.16 -14.96
N LEU A 210 -0.85 25.89 -15.19
CA LEU A 210 -2.06 25.50 -15.92
C LEU A 210 -3.29 25.52 -15.01
N ILE A 211 -3.19 25.01 -13.78
CA ILE A 211 -4.35 24.73 -12.91
C ILE A 211 -4.47 25.72 -11.74
N ASP A 212 -3.40 25.95 -10.98
CA ASP A 212 -3.44 26.70 -9.70
C ASP A 212 -2.81 28.10 -9.78
N GLY A 213 -2.35 28.50 -10.98
CA GLY A 213 -1.60 29.75 -11.18
C GLY A 213 -0.09 29.54 -11.09
N ALA A 214 0.71 30.55 -10.75
CA ALA A 214 2.17 30.40 -10.82
C ALA A 214 2.73 29.27 -9.91
N GLU A 215 2.18 29.10 -8.70
CA GLU A 215 2.69 28.17 -7.67
C GLU A 215 1.56 27.34 -7.06
N GLN A 216 1.83 26.06 -6.79
CA GLN A 216 0.91 25.18 -6.07
C GLN A 216 1.06 25.32 -4.56
N ARG A 217 -0.06 25.56 -3.87
CA ARG A 217 -0.07 25.79 -2.40
C ARG A 217 -0.24 24.53 -1.56
N GLN A 218 -0.50 23.40 -2.19
CA GLN A 218 -0.82 22.16 -1.50
C GLN A 218 0.00 20.99 -2.07
N LEU A 219 0.59 20.23 -1.15
CA LEU A 219 1.28 18.98 -1.43
C LEU A 219 0.49 17.82 -0.85
N VAL A 220 0.69 16.64 -1.42
CA VAL A 220 0.09 15.39 -0.97
C VAL A 220 1.21 14.42 -0.63
N VAL A 221 1.23 13.97 0.61
CA VAL A 221 2.17 12.96 1.10
C VAL A 221 1.45 11.63 1.23
N TYR A 222 1.95 10.61 0.54
CA TYR A 222 1.51 9.23 0.67
C TYR A 222 2.49 8.46 1.54
N LEU A 223 1.95 7.66 2.44
CA LEU A 223 2.74 6.73 3.26
C LEU A 223 2.40 5.32 2.81
N GLY A 224 3.39 4.61 2.29
CA GLY A 224 3.25 3.27 1.77
C GLY A 224 4.30 2.33 2.34
N ASP A 225 4.22 1.09 1.90
CA ASP A 225 5.22 0.06 2.09
C ASP A 225 6.28 0.08 0.97
N GLU A 226 7.25 -0.84 1.03
CA GLU A 226 8.40 -0.89 0.11
C GLU A 226 8.01 -1.27 -1.33
N TRP A 227 6.75 -1.62 -1.60
CA TRP A 227 6.32 -2.06 -2.92
C TRP A 227 6.36 -0.93 -3.96
N PRO A 228 6.50 -1.27 -5.25
CA PRO A 228 6.52 -0.28 -6.33
C PRO A 228 5.15 0.39 -6.52
N GLU A 229 4.07 -0.32 -6.22
CA GLU A 229 2.71 0.22 -6.34
C GLU A 229 2.36 1.06 -5.11
N VAL A 230 1.96 2.31 -5.35
CA VAL A 230 1.60 3.23 -4.27
C VAL A 230 0.09 3.21 -4.10
N GLY A 231 -0.36 2.75 -2.93
CA GLY A 231 -1.75 2.88 -2.55
C GLY A 231 -2.20 4.35 -2.55
N ILE A 232 -3.44 4.61 -2.96
CA ILE A 232 -4.03 5.96 -2.95
C ILE A 232 -4.23 6.47 -1.50
N PHE A 233 -4.12 5.58 -0.51
CA PHE A 233 -4.26 5.85 0.91
C PHE A 233 -3.22 5.07 1.73
N PRO A 234 -2.84 5.59 2.92
CA PRO A 234 -3.21 6.89 3.48
C PRO A 234 -2.51 8.06 2.78
N ARG A 235 -3.24 9.16 2.60
CA ARG A 235 -2.73 10.42 2.03
C ARG A 235 -2.93 11.57 3.00
N VAL A 236 -1.92 12.40 3.16
CA VAL A 236 -1.93 13.60 4.01
C VAL A 236 -1.74 14.81 3.12
N TYR A 237 -2.63 15.80 3.25
CA TYR A 237 -2.48 17.07 2.57
C TYR A 237 -1.67 18.02 3.45
N ILE A 238 -0.64 18.62 2.89
CA ILE A 238 0.17 19.65 3.56
C ILE A 238 -0.07 20.94 2.79
N THR A 239 -0.57 21.96 3.46
CA THR A 239 -0.81 23.26 2.83
C THR A 239 0.31 24.25 3.18
N GLU A 240 0.38 25.35 2.45
CA GLU A 240 1.37 26.39 2.68
C GLU A 240 1.34 26.90 4.13
N ASN A 241 2.51 27.00 4.75
CA ASN A 241 2.71 27.37 6.17
C ASN A 241 2.18 26.37 7.21
N ASP A 242 1.75 25.18 6.80
CA ASP A 242 1.43 24.11 7.74
C ASP A 242 2.70 23.36 8.17
N PHE A 243 2.69 22.94 9.43
CA PHE A 243 3.64 21.98 9.98
C PHE A 243 2.88 20.71 10.36
N ALA A 244 3.32 19.58 9.81
CA ALA A 244 2.73 18.27 10.08
C ALA A 244 3.76 17.35 10.74
N GLU A 245 3.38 16.76 11.88
CA GLU A 245 4.15 15.71 12.54
C GLU A 245 3.40 14.38 12.44
N ALA A 246 4.10 13.35 11.97
CA ALA A 246 3.55 12.01 11.84
C ALA A 246 4.32 11.02 12.72
N MET A 247 3.66 10.48 13.74
CA MET A 247 4.20 9.40 14.55
C MET A 247 3.78 8.05 13.95
N LEU A 248 4.74 7.32 13.41
CA LEU A 248 4.49 6.06 12.71
C LEU A 248 4.84 4.86 13.60
N ARG A 249 4.02 3.80 13.50
CA ARG A 249 4.23 2.53 14.20
C ARG A 249 4.19 1.41 13.18
N LEU A 250 5.33 0.76 12.96
CA LEU A 250 5.41 -0.38 12.05
C LEU A 250 4.64 -1.57 12.64
N ARG A 251 3.75 -2.16 11.84
CA ARG A 251 2.99 -3.36 12.19
C ARG A 251 3.30 -4.45 11.18
N LYS A 252 3.67 -5.64 11.65
CA LYS A 252 3.86 -6.82 10.82
C LYS A 252 2.75 -7.82 11.14
N VAL A 253 1.96 -8.17 10.13
CA VAL A 253 0.90 -9.18 10.25
C VAL A 253 1.35 -10.42 9.51
N LYS A 254 1.31 -11.57 10.19
CA LYS A 254 1.55 -12.89 9.58
C LYS A 254 0.27 -13.69 9.72
N MET A 255 -0.39 -13.94 8.59
CA MET A 255 -1.59 -14.76 8.55
C MET A 255 -1.23 -16.22 8.28
N MET A 256 -2.06 -17.13 8.78
CA MET A 256 -1.94 -18.55 8.46
C MET A 256 -2.44 -18.80 7.04
N SER A 257 -1.75 -19.65 6.28
CA SER A 257 -2.18 -20.03 4.92
C SER A 257 -3.41 -20.93 5.02
N ARG A 258 -4.60 -20.40 4.73
CA ARG A 258 -5.84 -21.16 4.58
C ARG A 258 -6.34 -21.02 3.15
N GLY A 259 -6.74 -22.14 2.54
CA GLY A 259 -7.24 -22.17 1.16
C GLY A 259 -8.34 -21.13 0.95
N GLY A 260 -8.11 -20.22 0.00
CA GLY A 260 -9.07 -19.19 -0.42
C GLY A 260 -9.14 -17.90 0.42
N MET A 261 -8.40 -17.78 1.54
CA MET A 261 -8.49 -16.60 2.44
C MET A 261 -7.24 -15.72 2.44
N CYS A 262 -6.09 -16.27 2.06
CA CYS A 262 -4.85 -15.51 1.91
C CYS A 262 -4.20 -15.89 0.59
N SER A 263 -3.84 -14.91 -0.22
CA SER A 263 -3.03 -15.17 -1.41
C SER A 263 -1.59 -15.42 -1.00
N THR A 264 -1.03 -16.56 -1.42
CA THR A 264 0.40 -16.85 -1.33
C THR A 264 1.18 -16.18 -2.47
N ASN A 265 0.48 -15.65 -3.47
CA ASN A 265 1.07 -14.93 -4.58
C ASN A 265 1.52 -13.54 -4.11
N PRO A 266 2.83 -13.21 -4.16
CA PRO A 266 3.31 -11.89 -3.76
C PRO A 266 2.71 -10.75 -4.60
N HIS A 267 2.21 -11.02 -5.81
CA HIS A 267 1.65 -10.03 -6.71
C HIS A 267 0.16 -9.70 -6.51
N GLU A 268 -0.56 -10.41 -5.64
CA GLU A 268 -2.02 -10.22 -5.43
C GLU A 268 -2.37 -9.43 -4.15
N ARG A 269 -1.38 -8.93 -3.40
CA ARG A 269 -1.60 -8.28 -2.09
C ARG A 269 -2.03 -6.81 -2.15
N VAL A 270 -2.13 -6.22 -3.34
CA VAL A 270 -2.27 -4.76 -3.51
C VAL A 270 -3.73 -4.26 -3.60
N GLN A 271 -4.72 -5.13 -3.38
CA GLN A 271 -6.15 -4.77 -3.60
C GLN A 271 -7.02 -4.59 -2.35
N SER A 272 -6.45 -4.35 -1.15
CA SER A 272 -7.28 -4.01 0.03
C SER A 272 -6.95 -2.67 0.65
#